data_AF-A0A4V1T205-F1
#
_entry.id   AF-A0A4V1T205-F1
#
_cell.length_a   1.000
_cell.length_b   1.000
_cell.length_c   1.000
_cell.angle_alpha   90.00
_cell.angle_beta   90.00
_cell.angle_gamma   90.00
#
_symmetry.space_group_name_H-M   'P 1'
#
loop_
_entity.id
_entity.type
_entity.pdbx_description
1 polymer ?
#
loop_
_entity_poly.entity_id
_entity_poly.type
_entity_poly.pdbx_seq_one_letter_code
_entity_poly.pdbx_strand_id
1 'polypeptide(L)'
;AYMKDAQLLILDEPTAALDARAEYEVFQRFAELTKGKAAVLISHRFSTARLADRILVLERGQILEIGSHQELLAKKGKYAELFQLQAMGYQ
;
A
#
# COMPACT_ATOMS: atom_id res chain seq x y z
N ALA A 1 7.21 16.25 -13.91
CA ALA A 1 8.49 15.73 -13.39
C ALA A 1 8.95 14.56 -14.25
N TYR A 2 10.18 14.62 -14.75
CA TYR A 2 10.80 13.58 -15.59
C TYR A 2 11.14 12.35 -14.72
N MET A 3 10.25 11.37 -14.67
CA MET A 3 10.41 10.10 -13.91
C MET A 3 10.35 8.85 -14.81
N LYS A 4 10.48 9.01 -16.14
CA LYS A 4 10.25 7.89 -17.06
C LYS A 4 11.30 6.77 -16.96
N ASP A 5 12.55 7.08 -16.61
CA ASP A 5 13.64 6.09 -16.63
C ASP A 5 14.09 5.56 -15.26
N ALA A 6 13.45 5.99 -14.16
CA ALA A 6 13.76 5.44 -12.85
C ALA A 6 13.37 3.96 -12.76
N GLN A 7 14.31 3.10 -12.32
CA GLN A 7 14.07 1.66 -12.09
C GLN A 7 13.45 1.36 -10.72
N LEU A 8 13.56 2.31 -9.79
CA LEU A 8 12.97 2.27 -8.45
C LEU A 8 12.11 3.52 -8.24
N LEU A 9 10.85 3.31 -7.85
CA LEU A 9 9.93 4.35 -7.44
C LEU A 9 9.69 4.24 -5.92
N ILE A 10 9.84 5.34 -5.20
CA ILE A 10 9.47 5.42 -3.78
C ILE A 10 8.34 6.44 -3.66
N LEU A 11 7.23 5.99 -3.08
CA LEU A 11 5.99 6.75 -2.96
C LEU A 11 5.63 6.85 -1.49
N ASP A 12 5.71 8.06 -0.95
CA ASP A 12 5.37 8.34 0.44
C ASP A 12 3.98 8.98 0.53
N GLU A 13 3.04 8.23 1.09
CA GLU A 13 1.63 8.59 1.27
C GLU A 13 0.94 9.30 0.09
N PRO A 14 1.02 8.77 -1.15
CA PRO A 14 0.56 9.50 -2.34
C PRO A 14 -0.95 9.77 -2.41
N THR A 15 -1.75 9.09 -1.59
CA THR A 15 -3.22 9.14 -1.60
C THR A 15 -3.81 9.84 -0.38
N ALA A 16 -3.00 10.31 0.58
CA ALA A 16 -3.49 10.78 1.88
C ALA A 16 -4.52 11.93 1.82
N ALA A 17 -4.49 12.77 0.79
CA ALA A 17 -5.40 13.90 0.60
C ALA A 17 -6.49 13.67 -0.47
N LEU A 18 -6.64 12.43 -0.97
CA LEU A 18 -7.52 12.14 -2.11
C LEU A 18 -8.85 11.54 -1.68
N ASP A 19 -9.91 11.97 -2.36
CA ASP A 19 -11.23 11.32 -2.34
C ASP A 19 -11.22 9.98 -3.08
N ALA A 20 -12.29 9.19 -2.95
CA ALA A 20 -12.36 7.84 -3.51
C ALA A 20 -12.17 7.78 -5.03
N ARG A 21 -12.61 8.80 -5.77
CA ARG A 21 -12.46 8.83 -7.24
C ARG A 21 -11.02 9.16 -7.63
N ALA A 22 -10.44 10.17 -6.98
CA ALA A 22 -9.05 10.53 -7.19
C ALA A 22 -8.10 9.41 -6.76
N GLU A 23 -8.45 8.67 -5.70
CA GLU A 23 -7.69 7.50 -5.25
C GLU A 23 -7.69 6.40 -6.32
N TYR A 24 -8.84 6.11 -6.94
CA TYR A 24 -8.93 5.17 -8.06
C TYR A 24 -8.08 5.58 -9.27
N GLU A 25 -8.12 6.85 -9.67
CA GLU A 25 -7.31 7.35 -10.78
C GLU A 25 -5.80 7.24 -10.48
N VAL A 26 -5.41 7.54 -9.24
CA VAL A 26 -4.03 7.39 -8.79
C VAL A 26 -3.60 5.93 -8.79
N PHE A 27 -4.47 4.98 -8.42
CA PHE A 27 -4.18 3.55 -8.53
C PHE A 27 -3.89 3.11 -9.96
N GLN A 28 -4.72 3.52 -10.91
CA GLN A 28 -4.50 3.20 -12.33
C GLN A 28 -3.15 3.74 -12.82
N ARG A 29 -2.81 4.98 -12.42
CA ARG A 29 -1.51 5.57 -12.75
C ARG A 29 -0.35 4.83 -12.09
N PHE A 30 -0.50 4.37 -10.86
CA PHE A 30 0.55 3.60 -10.19
C PHE A 30 0.81 2.27 -10.88
N ALA A 31 -0.24 1.50 -11.18
CA ALA A 31 -0.08 0.23 -11.89
C ALA A 31 0.70 0.39 -13.21
N GLU A 32 0.42 1.45 -13.97
CA GLU A 32 1.16 1.76 -15.20
C GLU A 32 2.59 2.24 -14.93
N LEU A 33 2.80 3.09 -13.92
CA LEU A 33 4.11 3.62 -13.57
C LEU A 33 5.06 2.56 -13.02
N THR A 34 4.56 1.55 -12.32
CA THR A 34 5.36 0.49 -11.71
C THR A 34 5.62 -0.69 -12.65
N LYS A 35 4.99 -0.71 -13.82
CA LYS A 35 5.15 -1.80 -14.80
C LYS A 35 6.61 -1.92 -15.23
N GLY A 36 7.21 -3.07 -14.96
CA GLY A 36 8.62 -3.35 -15.28
C GLY A 36 9.63 -2.63 -14.37
N LYS A 37 9.19 -2.11 -13.22
CA LYS A 37 10.02 -1.38 -12.25
C LYS A 37 9.78 -1.89 -10.83
N ALA A 38 10.75 -1.66 -9.96
CA ALA A 38 10.56 -1.85 -8.53
C ALA A 38 9.84 -0.63 -7.94
N ALA A 39 8.91 -0.85 -7.02
CA ALA A 39 8.20 0.22 -6.33
C ALA A 39 8.12 -0.06 -4.83
N VAL A 40 8.38 0.97 -4.04
CA VAL A 40 8.19 0.99 -2.58
C VAL A 40 7.09 2.00 -2.30
N LEU A 41 6.02 1.54 -1.70
CA LEU A 41 4.87 2.34 -1.33
C LEU A 41 4.76 2.37 0.19
N ILE A 42 4.76 3.58 0.76
CA ILE A 42 4.52 3.83 2.18
C ILE A 42 3.12 4.41 2.29
N SER A 43 2.25 3.74 3.06
CA SER A 43 0.86 4.17 3.20
C SER A 43 0.25 3.64 4.49
N HIS A 44 -0.58 4.46 5.12
CA HIS A 44 -1.48 4.07 6.21
C HIS A 44 -2.87 3.63 5.69
N ARG A 45 -3.12 3.67 4.37
CA ARG A 45 -4.38 3.27 3.74
C ARG A 45 -4.30 1.85 3.21
N PHE A 46 -5.16 0.96 3.72
CA PHE A 46 -5.15 -0.44 3.30
C PHE A 46 -5.68 -0.67 1.88
N SER A 47 -6.55 0.22 1.38
CA SER A 47 -6.98 0.28 -0.04
C SER A 47 -5.78 0.30 -1.00
N THR A 48 -4.71 0.98 -0.58
CA THR A 48 -3.47 1.17 -1.33
C THR A 48 -2.47 0.05 -1.02
N ALA A 49 -2.25 -0.24 0.26
CA ALA A 49 -1.28 -1.27 0.68
C ALA A 49 -1.57 -2.66 0.10
N ARG A 50 -2.86 -3.03 -0.04
CA ARG A 50 -3.26 -4.35 -0.59
C ARG A 50 -2.89 -4.57 -2.06
N LEU A 51 -2.51 -3.52 -2.79
CA LEU A 51 -2.07 -3.62 -4.18
C LEU A 51 -0.63 -4.13 -4.31
N ALA A 52 0.15 -4.06 -3.22
CA ALA A 52 1.52 -4.51 -3.24
C ALA A 52 1.61 -6.03 -3.31
N ASP A 53 2.55 -6.54 -4.10
CA ASP A 53 2.89 -7.97 -4.13
C ASP A 53 3.37 -8.46 -2.75
N ARG A 54 4.01 -7.57 -1.99
CA ARG A 54 4.52 -7.83 -0.65
C ARG A 54 4.34 -6.60 0.24
N ILE A 55 3.82 -6.83 1.44
CA ILE A 55 3.57 -5.82 2.46
C ILE A 55 4.51 -6.09 3.63
N LEU A 56 5.14 -5.02 4.14
CA LEU A 56 5.96 -5.03 5.35
C LEU A 56 5.23 -4.21 6.40
N VAL A 57 4.85 -4.85 7.51
CA VAL A 57 4.24 -4.18 8.66
C VAL A 57 5.36 -3.75 9.58
N LEU A 58 5.45 -2.45 9.85
CA LEU A 58 6.45 -1.88 10.73
C LEU A 58 5.84 -1.57 12.10
N GLU A 59 6.55 -1.97 13.16
CA GLU A 59 6.24 -1.58 14.53
C GLU A 59 7.54 -1.26 15.27
N ARG A 60 7.61 -0.09 15.92
CA ARG A 60 8.79 0.36 16.69
C ARG A 60 10.12 0.26 15.92
N GLY A 61 10.09 0.60 14.63
CA GLY A 61 11.28 0.57 13.75
C GLY A 61 11.74 -0.82 13.33
N GLN A 62 10.96 -1.87 13.62
CA GLN A 62 11.24 -3.25 13.20
C GLN A 62 10.14 -3.77 12.29
N ILE A 63 10.49 -4.76 11.45
CA ILE A 63 9.51 -5.46 10.63
C ILE A 63 8.82 -6.50 11.50
N LEU A 64 7.55 -6.26 11.81
CA LEU A 64 6.70 -7.13 12.62
C LEU A 64 6.15 -8.29 11.79
N GLU A 65 5.64 -7.99 10.58
CA GLU A 65 5.08 -8.98 9.67
C GLU A 65 5.48 -8.71 8.22
N ILE A 66 5.61 -9.78 7.44
CA ILE A 66 5.83 -9.74 5.99
C ILE A 66 4.94 -10.77 5.31
N GLY A 67 4.34 -10.39 4.19
CA GLY A 67 3.57 -11.28 3.33
C GLY A 67 2.76 -10.51 2.30
N SER A 68 2.06 -11.23 1.44
CA SER A 68 0.97 -10.67 0.64
C SER A 68 -0.22 -10.29 1.52
N HIS A 69 -1.14 -9.50 0.98
CA HIS A 69 -2.39 -9.15 1.67
C HIS A 69 -3.13 -10.38 2.20
N GLN A 70 -3.26 -11.43 1.39
CA GLN A 70 -4.00 -12.64 1.74
C GLN A 70 -3.29 -13.42 2.86
N GLU A 71 -1.96 -13.57 2.77
CA GLU A 71 -1.17 -14.26 3.80
C GLU A 71 -1.26 -13.53 5.15
N LEU A 72 -1.17 -12.20 5.14
CA LEU A 72 -1.25 -11.39 6.37
C LEU A 72 -2.65 -11.42 7.00
N LEU A 73 -3.71 -11.42 6.18
CA LEU A 73 -5.08 -11.64 6.69
C LEU A 73 -5.24 -13.02 7.31
N ALA A 74 -4.70 -14.07 6.68
CA ALA A 74 -4.78 -15.44 7.18
C ALA A 74 -4.05 -15.63 8.52
N LYS A 75 -2.94 -14.91 8.73
CA LYS A 75 -2.18 -14.91 9.99
C LYS A 75 -2.96 -14.35 11.18
N LYS A 76 -4.01 -13.55 10.95
CA LYS A 76 -4.79 -12.86 12.00
C LYS A 76 -3.90 -12.05 12.95
N GLY A 77 -2.80 -11.52 12.44
CA GLY A 77 -1.84 -10.68 13.17
C GLY A 77 -2.26 -9.22 13.25
N LYS A 78 -1.29 -8.34 13.50
CA LYS A 78 -1.47 -6.89 13.61
C LYS A 78 -2.00 -6.29 12.31
N TYR A 79 -1.55 -6.78 11.17
CA TYR A 79 -2.08 -6.37 9.87
C TYR A 79 -3.59 -6.58 9.77
N ALA A 80 -4.05 -7.78 10.15
CA ALA A 80 -5.45 -8.16 10.05
C ALA A 80 -6.34 -7.38 11.03
N GLU A 81 -5.86 -7.18 12.25
CA GLU A 81 -6.50 -6.34 13.28
C GLU A 81 -6.73 -4.91 12.74
N LEU A 82 -5.67 -4.26 12.26
CA LEU A 82 -5.74 -2.89 11.75
C LEU A 82 -6.62 -2.76 10.51
N PHE A 83 -6.56 -3.76 9.61
CA PHE A 83 -7.42 -3.80 8.44
C PHE A 83 -8.90 -3.84 8.80
N GLN A 84 -9.27 -4.69 9.76
CA GLN A 84 -10.66 -4.80 10.23
C GLN A 84 -11.15 -3.52 10.90
N LEU A 85 -10.32 -2.90 11.74
CA LEU A 85 -10.63 -1.62 12.37
C LEU A 85 -10.88 -0.52 11.34
N GLN A 86 -10.02 -0.41 10.32
CA GLN A 86 -10.20 0.58 9.26
C GLN A 86 -11.46 0.29 8.43
N ALA A 87 -11.77 -0.98 8.15
CA ALA A 87 -12.98 -1.36 7.41
C ALA A 87 -14.28 -1.01 8.17
N MET A 88 -14.29 -1.09 9.50
CA MET A 88 -15.44 -0.68 10.32
C MET A 88 -15.71 0.83 10.27
N GLY A 89 -14.67 1.65 10.08
CA GLY A 89 -14.82 3.10 9.96
C GLY A 89 -15.44 3.60 8.66
N TYR A 90 -15.64 2.72 7.67
CA TYR A 90 -16.29 3.02 6.38
C TYR A 90 -17.74 2.49 6.30
N GLN A 91 -18.30 1.94 7.38
CA GLN A 91 -19.73 1.62 7.52
C GLN A 91 -20.50 2.80 8.10
#